data_AF-A0A1I1NUN2-F1
#
_entry.id   AF-A0A1I1NUN2-F1
#
_cell.length_a   1.000
_cell.length_b   1.000
_cell.length_c   1.000
_cell.angle_alpha   90.00
_cell.angle_beta   90.00
_cell.angle_gamma   90.00
#
_symmetry.space_group_name_H-M   'P 1'
#
loop_
_entity.id
_entity.type
_entity.pdbx_description
1 polymer ?
#
loop_
_entity_poly.entity_id
_entity_poly.type
_entity_poly.pdbx_seq_one_letter_code
_entity_poly.pdbx_strand_id
1 'polypeptide(L)'
;MLLEMVPIDREIVGDLKAWRALGYVEHFAGSPLRCAGEAMAAYRGLDQSHARSFDALCAAMDRLIYTATALLDEMPAEEDPGLIVDVASLSLRRLIARATAFINANGQGEAAYIDPNAVQADIDAVMAS
;
A
#
# COMPACT_ATOMS: atom_id res chain seq x y z
N MET A 1 -6.00 -0.68 10.70
CA MET A 1 -4.96 -1.43 9.95
C MET A 1 -4.01 -2.05 10.96
N LEU A 2 -3.33 -3.16 10.66
CA LEU A 2 -2.47 -3.85 11.64
C LEU A 2 -1.39 -2.91 12.23
N LEU A 3 -0.82 -2.02 11.41
CA LEU A 3 0.16 -1.02 11.82
C LEU A 3 -0.29 -0.14 13.00
N GLU A 4 -1.58 0.19 13.08
CA GLU A 4 -2.15 1.07 14.11
C GLU A 4 -2.21 0.41 15.50
N MET A 5 -1.97 -0.90 15.55
CA MET A 5 -1.92 -1.63 16.81
C MET A 5 -0.52 -1.61 17.44
N VAL A 6 0.53 -1.23 16.71
CA VAL A 6 1.91 -1.25 17.20
C VAL A 6 2.14 -0.41 18.48
N PRO A 7 1.54 0.79 18.65
CA PRO A 7 1.70 1.56 19.89
C PRO A 7 1.03 0.90 21.10
N ILE A 8 0.08 -0.02 20.87
CA ILE A 8 -0.63 -0.76 21.90
C ILE A 8 0.07 -2.08 22.20
N ASP A 9 0.54 -2.77 21.15
CA ASP A 9 1.22 -4.05 21.20
C ASP A 9 2.37 -4.10 20.19
N ARG A 10 3.59 -4.04 20.70
CA ARG A 10 4.81 -4.00 19.89
C ARG A 10 5.16 -5.35 19.27
N GLU A 11 4.59 -6.46 19.76
CA GLU A 11 4.82 -7.80 19.18
C GLU A 11 4.30 -7.90 17.74
N ILE A 12 3.34 -7.03 17.37
CA ILE A 12 2.78 -6.92 16.03
C ILE A 12 3.83 -6.55 14.97
N VAL A 13 4.96 -5.94 15.36
CA VAL A 13 6.09 -5.75 14.44
C VAL A 13 6.57 -7.10 13.87
N GLY A 14 6.50 -8.18 14.66
CA GLY A 14 6.77 -9.54 14.19
C GLY A 14 5.84 -10.00 13.07
N ASP A 15 4.53 -9.74 13.21
CA ASP A 15 3.54 -10.06 12.17
C ASP A 15 3.76 -9.23 10.90
N LEU A 16 4.08 -7.94 11.06
CA LEU A 16 4.43 -7.06 9.94
C LEU A 16 5.68 -7.54 9.20
N LYS A 17 6.69 -8.08 9.91
CA LYS A 17 7.89 -8.68 9.31
C LYS A 17 7.60 -9.98 8.58
N ALA A 18 6.63 -10.75 9.06
CA ALA A 18 6.19 -11.98 8.41
C ALA A 18 5.34 -11.71 7.15
N TRP A 19 4.73 -10.52 7.05
CA TRP A 19 3.91 -10.14 5.92
C TRP A 19 4.72 -10.06 4.60
N ARG A 20 4.06 -10.48 3.52
CA ARG A 20 4.61 -10.48 2.16
C ARG A 20 3.64 -9.80 1.22
N ALA A 21 4.17 -8.86 0.44
CA ALA A 21 3.46 -8.27 -0.67
C ALA A 21 3.12 -9.33 -1.73
N LEU A 22 1.95 -9.20 -2.34
CA LEU A 22 1.54 -9.98 -3.50
C LEU A 22 1.29 -9.02 -4.65
N GLY A 23 1.72 -9.38 -5.86
CA GLY A 23 1.33 -8.63 -7.05
C GLY A 23 -0.19 -8.69 -7.28
N TYR A 24 -0.76 -7.72 -8.00
CA TYR A 24 -2.22 -7.67 -8.20
C TYR A 24 -2.78 -8.94 -8.86
N VAL A 25 -2.08 -9.47 -9.88
CA VAL A 25 -2.44 -10.73 -10.53
C VAL A 25 -2.29 -11.93 -9.59
N GLU A 26 -1.21 -11.97 -8.82
CA GLU A 26 -0.92 -13.04 -7.86
C GLU A 26 -1.96 -13.09 -6.75
N HIS A 27 -2.37 -11.92 -6.23
CA HIS A 27 -3.44 -11.79 -5.25
C HIS A 27 -4.71 -12.50 -5.73
N PHE A 28 -5.15 -12.26 -6.96
CA PHE A 28 -6.36 -12.87 -7.51
C PHE A 28 -6.19 -14.32 -7.97
N ALA A 29 -4.97 -14.77 -8.28
CA ALA A 29 -4.72 -16.15 -8.70
C ALA A 29 -5.09 -17.20 -7.64
N GLY A 30 -4.98 -16.85 -6.35
CA GLY A 30 -5.36 -17.70 -5.22
C GLY A 30 -6.60 -17.22 -4.45
N SER A 31 -7.26 -16.14 -4.90
CA SER A 31 -8.30 -15.48 -4.10
C SER A 31 -9.67 -16.18 -4.24
N PRO A 32 -10.38 -16.47 -3.14
CA PRO A 32 -11.75 -16.99 -3.17
C PRO A 32 -12.80 -15.90 -3.48
N LEU A 33 -12.37 -14.68 -3.83
CA LEU A 33 -13.27 -13.56 -4.11
C LEU A 33 -14.11 -13.83 -5.36
N ARG A 34 -15.44 -13.65 -5.22
CA ARG A 34 -16.39 -13.84 -6.33
C ARG A 34 -16.11 -12.92 -7.51
N CYS A 35 -15.58 -11.72 -7.27
CA CYS A 35 -15.24 -10.74 -8.30
C CYS A 35 -13.84 -10.94 -8.92
N ALA A 36 -13.09 -11.97 -8.54
CA ALA A 36 -11.72 -12.18 -9.02
C ALA A 36 -11.62 -12.23 -10.55
N GLY A 37 -12.55 -12.91 -11.21
CA GLY A 37 -12.59 -13.01 -12.66
C GLY A 37 -12.82 -11.66 -13.35
N GLU A 38 -13.75 -10.86 -12.83
CA GLU A 38 -14.07 -9.53 -13.35
C GLU A 38 -12.90 -8.55 -13.16
N ALA A 39 -12.30 -8.54 -11.96
CA ALA A 39 -11.15 -7.69 -11.65
C ALA A 39 -9.95 -8.02 -12.55
N MET A 40 -9.69 -9.30 -12.81
CA MET A 40 -8.63 -9.75 -13.70
C MET A 40 -8.91 -9.41 -15.18
N ALA A 41 -10.15 -9.50 -15.63
CA ALA A 41 -10.53 -9.11 -16.98
C ALA A 41 -10.38 -7.60 -17.19
N ALA A 42 -10.82 -6.78 -16.22
CA ALA A 42 -10.66 -5.34 -16.23
C ALA A 42 -9.18 -4.95 -16.29
N TYR A 43 -8.34 -5.53 -15.43
CA TYR A 43 -6.90 -5.27 -15.41
C TYR A 43 -6.20 -5.65 -16.72
N ARG A 44 -6.55 -6.80 -17.33
CA ARG A 44 -6.01 -7.21 -18.64
C ARG A 44 -6.47 -6.32 -19.80
N GLY A 45 -7.58 -5.61 -19.64
CA GLY A 45 -8.11 -4.66 -20.62
C GLY A 45 -7.47 -3.28 -20.55
N LEU A 46 -6.66 -2.99 -19.53
CA LEU A 46 -5.94 -1.73 -19.40
C LEU A 46 -4.89 -1.60 -20.50
N ASP A 47 -4.63 -0.37 -20.93
CA ASP A 47 -3.41 -0.10 -21.67
C ASP A 47 -2.17 -0.27 -20.77
N GLN A 48 -1.01 -0.46 -21.42
CA GLN A 48 0.25 -0.72 -20.73
C GLN A 48 0.68 0.43 -19.82
N SER A 49 0.24 1.67 -20.08
CA SER A 49 0.60 2.81 -19.25
C SER A 49 -0.17 2.78 -17.94
N HIS A 50 -1.50 2.61 -18.00
CA HIS A 50 -2.36 2.53 -16.83
C HIS A 50 -2.05 1.31 -15.96
N ALA A 51 -1.80 0.14 -16.58
CA ALA A 51 -1.38 -1.05 -15.85
C ALA A 51 -0.08 -0.80 -15.06
N ARG A 52 0.94 -0.21 -15.69
CA ARG A 52 2.21 0.11 -15.03
C ARG A 52 2.05 1.15 -13.91
N SER A 53 1.23 2.18 -14.11
CA SER A 53 0.98 3.18 -13.07
C SER A 53 0.29 2.57 -11.86
N PHE A 54 -0.66 1.65 -12.08
CA PHE A 54 -1.33 0.94 -11.00
C PHE A 54 -0.38 -0.03 -10.28
N ASP A 55 0.43 -0.80 -11.01
CA ASP A 55 1.44 -1.67 -10.40
C ASP A 55 2.46 -0.87 -9.58
N ALA A 56 2.87 0.30 -10.07
CA ALA A 56 3.77 1.19 -9.35
C ALA A 56 3.13 1.74 -8.05
N LEU A 57 1.82 2.02 -8.07
CA LEU A 57 1.06 2.41 -6.88
C LEU A 57 0.98 1.26 -5.87
N CYS A 58 0.75 0.02 -6.32
CA CYS A 58 0.80 -1.16 -5.45
C CYS A 58 2.19 -1.32 -4.82
N ALA A 59 3.25 -1.27 -5.64
CA ALA A 59 4.62 -1.36 -5.16
C ALA A 59 4.99 -0.23 -4.18
N ALA A 60 4.41 0.97 -4.33
CA ALA A 60 4.59 2.06 -3.39
C ALA A 60 3.96 1.76 -2.02
N MET A 61 2.76 1.17 -1.98
CA MET A 61 2.14 0.71 -0.73
C MET A 61 3.01 -0.36 -0.06
N ASP A 62 3.53 -1.32 -0.83
CA ASP A 62 4.41 -2.37 -0.30
C ASP A 62 5.69 -1.77 0.32
N ARG A 63 6.35 -0.84 -0.40
CA ARG A 63 7.55 -0.15 0.09
C ARG A 63 7.27 0.64 1.35
N LEU A 64 6.13 1.32 1.44
CA LEU A 64 5.72 2.07 2.62
C LEU A 64 5.61 1.16 3.84
N ILE A 65 4.95 0.01 3.69
CA ILE A 65 4.80 -0.98 4.76
C ILE A 65 6.17 -1.54 5.17
N TYR A 66 7.01 -1.92 4.20
CA TYR A 66 8.36 -2.42 4.51
C TYR A 66 9.23 -1.38 5.21
N THR A 67 9.16 -0.11 4.78
CA THR A 67 9.92 1.00 5.37
C THR A 67 9.47 1.24 6.81
N ALA A 68 8.17 1.38 7.04
CA ALA A 68 7.63 1.57 8.38
C ALA A 68 7.98 0.38 9.29
N THR A 69 7.89 -0.85 8.78
CA THR A 69 8.23 -2.06 9.53
C THR A 69 9.71 -2.08 9.93
N ALA A 70 10.61 -1.71 9.02
CA ALA A 70 12.05 -1.64 9.32
C ALA A 70 12.35 -0.56 10.37
N LEU A 71 11.78 0.64 10.23
CA LEU A 71 11.95 1.70 11.21
C LEU A 71 11.45 1.30 12.61
N LEU A 72 10.30 0.61 12.68
CA LEU A 72 9.73 0.13 13.94
C LEU A 72 10.54 -1.00 14.57
N ASP A 73 11.16 -1.87 13.76
CA ASP A 73 12.02 -2.96 14.24
C ASP A 73 13.36 -2.46 14.78
N GLU A 74 13.89 -1.39 14.20
CA GLU A 74 15.15 -0.74 14.62
C GLU A 74 14.95 0.22 15.82
N MET A 75 13.72 0.66 16.06
CA MET A 75 13.40 1.61 17.13
C MET A 75 13.61 1.02 18.54
N PRO A 76 14.34 1.70 19.45
CA PRO A 76 14.47 1.30 20.86
C PRO A 76 13.12 1.08 21.55
N ALA A 77 13.05 0.19 22.54
CA ALA A 77 11.79 -0.18 23.19
C ALA A 77 11.17 0.96 24.02
N GLU A 78 11.98 1.94 24.42
CA GLU A 78 11.60 3.10 25.20
C GLU A 78 11.03 4.25 24.37
N GLU A 79 11.25 4.22 23.04
CA GLU A 79 10.74 5.22 22.12
C GLU A 79 9.29 4.94 21.72
N ASP A 80 8.51 6.01 21.59
CA ASP A 80 7.11 5.95 21.19
C ASP A 80 6.99 5.76 19.66
N PRO A 81 6.44 4.63 19.16
CA PRO A 81 6.27 4.39 17.74
C PRO A 81 5.13 5.22 17.11
N GLY A 82 4.37 5.98 17.90
CA GLY A 82 3.15 6.66 17.48
C GLY A 82 3.32 7.55 16.23
N LEU A 83 4.39 8.34 16.16
CA LEU A 83 4.62 9.22 15.00
C LEU A 83 4.79 8.44 13.69
N ILE A 84 5.63 7.40 13.70
CA ILE A 84 5.87 6.55 12.52
C ILE A 84 4.57 5.87 12.10
N VAL A 85 3.83 5.33 13.07
CA VAL A 85 2.55 4.65 12.84
C VAL A 85 1.52 5.59 12.24
N ASP A 86 1.38 6.81 12.77
CA ASP A 86 0.42 7.80 12.30
C ASP A 86 0.73 8.25 10.87
N VAL A 87 1.99 8.60 10.59
CA VAL A 87 2.41 9.06 9.26
C VAL A 87 2.26 7.94 8.23
N ALA A 88 2.73 6.74 8.53
CA ALA A 88 2.61 5.61 7.62
C ALA A 88 1.15 5.19 7.39
N SER A 89 0.31 5.20 8.42
CA SER A 89 -1.11 4.88 8.29
C SER A 89 -1.86 5.93 7.47
N LEU A 90 -1.51 7.22 7.61
CA LEU A 90 -2.08 8.30 6.79
C LEU A 90 -1.65 8.17 5.33
N SER A 91 -0.35 8.00 5.07
CA SER A 91 0.19 7.80 3.73
C SER A 91 -0.43 6.59 3.04
N LEU A 92 -0.56 5.46 3.73
CA LEU A 92 -1.14 4.24 3.17
C LEU A 92 -2.62 4.44 2.83
N ARG A 93 -3.40 5.12 3.67
CA ARG A 93 -4.79 5.47 3.35
C ARG A 93 -4.91 6.31 2.08
N ARG A 94 -4.00 7.27 1.86
CA ARG A 94 -4.01 8.10 0.64
C ARG A 94 -3.69 7.25 -0.60
N LEU A 95 -2.72 6.34 -0.52
CA LEU A 95 -2.40 5.42 -1.61
C LEU A 95 -3.57 4.47 -1.91
N ILE A 96 -4.22 3.91 -0.88
CA ILE A 96 -5.43 3.08 -1.03
C ILE A 96 -6.57 3.87 -1.68
N ALA A 97 -6.77 5.13 -1.30
CA ALA A 97 -7.80 5.98 -1.90
C ALA A 97 -7.54 6.21 -3.40
N ARG A 98 -6.28 6.42 -3.81
CA ARG A 98 -5.90 6.52 -5.23
C ARG A 98 -6.15 5.20 -5.98
N ALA A 99 -5.79 4.06 -5.38
CA ALA A 99 -6.05 2.75 -5.98
C ALA A 99 -7.55 2.50 -6.14
N THR A 100 -8.34 2.89 -5.15
CA THR A 100 -9.81 2.79 -5.19
C THR A 100 -10.40 3.67 -6.28
N ALA A 101 -9.93 4.90 -6.44
CA ALA A 101 -10.36 5.79 -7.51
C ALA A 101 -10.02 5.21 -8.90
N PHE A 102 -8.81 4.68 -9.07
CA PHE A 102 -8.39 3.99 -10.29
C PHE A 102 -9.30 2.81 -10.63
N ILE A 103 -9.56 1.92 -9.66
CA ILE A 103 -10.42 0.75 -9.85
C ILE A 103 -11.86 1.17 -10.19
N ASN A 104 -12.42 2.14 -9.48
CA ASN A 104 -13.79 2.63 -9.72
C ASN A 104 -13.94 3.32 -11.07
N ALA A 105 -12.87 3.94 -11.56
CA ALA A 105 -12.80 4.52 -12.90
C ALA A 105 -12.49 3.48 -13.98
N ASN A 106 -12.35 2.20 -13.62
CA ASN A 106 -11.93 1.12 -14.51
C ASN A 106 -10.61 1.43 -15.25
N GLY A 107 -9.72 2.18 -14.60
CA GLY A 107 -8.47 2.67 -15.17
C GLY A 107 -8.63 3.69 -16.30
N GLN A 108 -9.77 4.37 -16.40
CA GLN A 108 -10.08 5.33 -17.46
C GLN A 108 -10.27 6.76 -16.95
N GLY A 109 -9.84 7.74 -17.76
CA GLY A 109 -10.09 9.16 -17.53
C GLY A 109 -9.28 9.75 -16.37
N GLU A 110 -9.60 11.01 -16.05
CA GLU A 110 -8.86 11.79 -15.05
C GLU A 110 -8.91 11.18 -13.64
N ALA A 111 -10.01 10.52 -13.28
CA ALA A 111 -10.15 9.83 -11.99
C ALA A 111 -9.21 8.62 -11.83
N ALA A 112 -8.67 8.08 -12.93
CA ALA A 112 -7.68 7.02 -12.93
C ALA A 112 -6.23 7.54 -13.02
N TYR A 113 -6.03 8.86 -13.05
CA TYR A 113 -4.68 9.40 -13.08
C TYR A 113 -3.98 9.19 -11.74
N ILE A 114 -2.84 8.50 -11.79
CA ILE A 114 -1.97 8.28 -10.63
C ILE A 114 -0.77 9.21 -10.78
N ASP A 115 -0.73 10.27 -9.98
CA ASP A 115 0.40 11.20 -9.94
C ASP A 115 1.61 10.57 -9.23
N PRO A 116 2.72 10.31 -9.94
CA PRO A 116 3.91 9.70 -9.36
C PRO A 116 4.55 10.57 -8.27
N ASN A 117 4.45 11.90 -8.37
CA ASN A 117 5.04 12.81 -7.38
C ASN A 117 4.29 12.74 -6.05
N ALA A 118 2.96 12.70 -6.11
CA ALA A 118 2.13 12.52 -4.92
C ALA A 118 2.36 11.16 -4.26
N VAL A 119 2.61 10.10 -5.05
CA VAL A 119 2.96 8.78 -4.53
C VAL A 119 4.31 8.81 -3.81
N GLN A 120 5.33 9.42 -4.42
CA GLN A 120 6.66 9.52 -3.81
C GLN A 120 6.64 10.36 -2.53
N ALA A 121 5.89 11.47 -2.51
CA ALA A 121 5.77 12.32 -1.33
C ALA A 121 5.18 11.57 -0.11
N ASP A 122 4.23 10.65 -0.33
CA ASP A 122 3.67 9.83 0.75
C ASP A 122 4.69 8.80 1.30
N ILE A 123 5.64 8.33 0.49
CA ILE A 123 6.76 7.48 0.93
C ILE A 123 7.78 8.30 1.73
N ASP A 124 8.18 9.45 1.17
CA ASP A 124 9.19 10.32 1.78
C ASP A 124 8.76 10.83 3.16
N ALA A 125 7.45 11.05 3.35
CA ALA A 125 6.90 11.47 4.64
C ALA A 125 7.23 10.49 5.78
N VAL A 126 7.23 9.17 5.51
CA VAL A 126 7.57 8.15 6.52
C VAL A 126 9.07 8.07 6.76
N MET A 127 9.91 8.35 5.77
CA MET A 127 11.37 8.36 5.98
C MET A 127 11.85 9.58 6.77
N ALA A 128 11.03 10.63 6.84
CA ALA A 128 11.34 11.87 7.55
C ALA A 128 10.79 11.92 8.99
N SER A 129 10.03 10.90 9.43
CA SER A 129 9.49 10.78 10.79
C SER A 129 10.49 10.15 11.74
#